data_AF-A0A645JJX2-F1
#
_entry.id   AF-A0A645JJX2-F1
#
_cell.length_a   1.000
_cell.length_b   1.000
_cell.length_c   1.000
_cell.angle_alpha   90.00
_cell.angle_beta   90.00
_cell.angle_gamma   90.00
#
_symmetry.space_group_name_H-M   'P 1'
#
loop_
_entity.id
_entity.type
_entity.pdbx_description
1 polymer ?
#
loop_
_entity_poly.entity_id
_entity_poly.type
_entity_poly.pdbx_seq_one_letter_code
_entity_poly.pdbx_strand_id
1 'polypeptide(L)'
;MNQLEKELLPYWRNMLKPQGLFRVIFPDFDAMLQDYLNEAMTFEQLALVTMGGQDYALDYHYSLFTVERVTHMLQLAGFHNIVVVERGRKNDICRESEIIATKEGGVEK
;
A
#
# COMPACT_ATOMS: atom_id res chain seq x y z
N MET A 1 -12.97 6.58 -11.21
CA MET A 1 -12.28 5.27 -11.29
C MET A 1 -10.78 5.58 -11.21
N ASN A 2 -10.08 5.04 -10.20
CA ASN A 2 -8.81 5.54 -9.65
C ASN A 2 -7.63 5.57 -10.66
N GLN A 3 -6.95 6.71 -10.79
CA GLN A 3 -5.78 6.91 -11.68
C GLN A 3 -4.63 5.95 -11.36
N LEU A 4 -4.45 5.62 -10.08
CA LEU A 4 -3.41 4.71 -9.61
C LEU A 4 -3.51 3.33 -10.26
N GLU A 5 -4.72 2.77 -10.32
CA GLU A 5 -4.95 1.40 -10.79
C GLU A 5 -4.93 1.31 -12.31
N LYS A 6 -5.46 2.33 -13.00
CA LYS A 6 -5.62 2.31 -14.46
C LYS A 6 -4.40 2.79 -15.23
N GLU A 7 -3.64 3.72 -14.67
CA GLU A 7 -2.58 4.41 -15.40
C GLU A 7 -1.22 4.14 -14.75
N LEU A 8 -1.08 4.43 -13.46
CA LEU A 8 0.22 4.41 -12.80
C LEU A 8 0.77 3.01 -12.60
N LEU A 9 -0.01 2.06 -12.05
CA LEU A 9 0.47 0.69 -11.85
C LEU A 9 0.87 0.01 -13.18
N PRO A 10 0.07 0.07 -14.26
CA PRO A 10 0.49 -0.44 -15.56
C PRO A 10 1.74 0.25 -16.12
N TYR A 11 1.81 1.58 -15.98
CA TYR A 11 2.97 2.36 -16.42
C TYR A 11 4.26 1.95 -15.69
N TRP A 12 4.23 1.88 -14.35
CA TRP A 12 5.38 1.45 -13.55
C TRP A 12 5.78 0.01 -13.82
N ARG A 13 4.81 -0.90 -14.00
CA ARG A 13 5.10 -2.28 -14.44
C ARG A 13 5.84 -2.30 -15.78
N ASN A 14 5.46 -1.44 -16.72
CA ASN A 14 6.11 -1.39 -18.02
C ASN A 14 7.56 -0.89 -17.95
N MET A 15 7.89 -0.03 -16.98
CA MET A 15 9.26 0.44 -16.75
C MET A 15 10.21 -0.65 -16.21
N LEU A 16 9.70 -1.67 -15.53
CA LEU A 16 10.54 -2.74 -14.98
C LEU A 16 11.06 -3.66 -16.09
N LYS A 17 12.32 -4.12 -15.95
CA LYS A 17 12.85 -5.22 -16.75
C LYS A 17 12.02 -6.51 -16.51
N PRO A 18 12.04 -7.49 -17.42
CA PRO A 18 11.54 -8.82 -17.14
C PRO A 18 12.09 -9.34 -15.80
N GLN A 19 11.23 -9.94 -14.96
CA GLN A 19 11.57 -10.40 -13.61
C GLN A 19 11.97 -9.28 -12.63
N GLY A 20 11.78 -8.01 -12.98
CA GLY A 20 12.04 -6.88 -12.10
C GLY A 20 11.07 -6.84 -10.92
N LEU A 21 11.55 -6.35 -9.78
CA LEU A 21 10.78 -6.24 -8.54
C LEU A 21 10.08 -4.87 -8.46
N PHE A 22 8.82 -4.91 -8.06
CA PHE A 22 8.06 -3.77 -7.58
C PHE A 22 7.93 -3.90 -6.07
N ARG A 23 8.44 -2.93 -5.32
CA ARG A 23 8.33 -2.88 -3.86
C ARG A 23 7.50 -1.67 -3.48
N VAL A 24 6.53 -1.86 -2.61
CA VAL A 24 5.65 -0.79 -2.12
C VAL A 24 5.52 -0.88 -0.60
N ILE A 25 5.62 0.27 0.06
CA ILE A 25 5.35 0.47 1.48
C ILE A 25 4.20 1.45 1.59
N PHE A 26 3.21 1.17 2.43
CA PHE A 26 2.00 1.98 2.56
C PHE A 26 1.43 1.91 3.98
N PRO A 27 0.67 2.93 4.42
CA PRO A 27 -0.10 2.85 5.67
C PRO A 27 -1.09 1.68 5.64
N ASP A 28 -1.04 0.82 6.64
CA ASP A 28 -1.91 -0.35 6.78
C ASP A 28 -3.10 -0.01 7.66
N PHE A 29 -4.22 0.31 7.02
CA PHE A 29 -5.44 0.67 7.72
C PHE A 29 -6.03 -0.48 8.54
N ASP A 30 -5.88 -1.72 8.09
CA ASP A 30 -6.37 -2.88 8.87
C ASP A 30 -5.57 -3.02 10.16
N ALA A 31 -4.24 -2.88 10.10
CA ALA A 31 -3.41 -2.91 11.30
C ALA A 31 -3.76 -1.78 12.28
N MET A 32 -4.00 -0.56 11.78
CA MET A 32 -4.43 0.57 12.62
C MET A 32 -5.82 0.34 13.24
N LEU A 33 -6.75 -0.25 12.48
CA LEU A 33 -8.06 -0.62 12.99
C LEU A 33 -7.97 -1.69 14.08
N GLN A 34 -7.11 -2.70 13.90
CA GLN A 34 -6.87 -3.71 14.94
C GLN A 34 -6.27 -3.09 16.21
N ASP A 35 -5.35 -2.14 16.09
CA ASP A 35 -4.81 -1.45 17.26
C ASP A 35 -5.86 -0.64 17.99
N TYR A 36 -6.76 0.03 17.26
CA TYR A 36 -7.89 0.73 17.87
C TYR A 36 -8.83 -0.24 18.61
N LEU A 37 -9.19 -1.36 17.98
CA LEU A 37 -10.05 -2.39 18.60
C LEU A 37 -9.41 -3.04 19.83
N ASN A 38 -8.07 -3.08 19.90
CA ASN A 38 -7.32 -3.63 21.02
C ASN A 38 -6.87 -2.55 22.03
N GLU A 39 -7.42 -1.33 21.95
CA GLU A 39 -7.12 -0.21 22.86
C GLU A 39 -5.64 0.24 22.83
N ALA A 40 -4.88 -0.15 21.81
CA ALA A 40 -3.48 0.25 21.58
C ALA A 40 -3.36 1.56 20.79
N MET A 41 -4.47 2.06 20.25
CA MET A 41 -4.61 3.33 19.54
C MET A 41 -5.91 4.02 19.99
N THR A 42 -5.86 5.31 20.27
CA THR A 42 -7.08 6.07 20.62
C THR A 42 -7.88 6.44 19.36
N PHE A 43 -9.14 6.83 19.54
CA PHE A 43 -9.95 7.34 18.43
C PHE A 43 -9.31 8.56 17.77
N GLU A 44 -8.75 9.48 18.54
CA GLU A 44 -8.09 10.69 18.05
C GLU A 44 -6.86 10.34 17.20
N GLN A 45 -6.08 9.35 17.63
CA GLN A 45 -4.94 8.86 16.87
C GLN A 45 -5.39 8.21 15.56
N LEU A 46 -6.42 7.36 15.60
CA LEU A 46 -6.98 6.73 14.39
C LEU A 46 -7.54 7.77 13.42
N ALA A 47 -8.25 8.78 13.92
CA ALA A 47 -8.80 9.86 13.11
C ALA A 47 -7.69 10.67 12.44
N LEU A 48 -6.64 11.02 13.20
CA LEU A 48 -5.48 11.76 12.69
C LEU A 48 -4.79 11.00 11.54
N VAL A 49 -4.43 9.73 11.75
CA VAL A 49 -3.74 8.94 10.72
C VAL A 49 -4.65 8.61 9.52
N THR A 50 -5.97 8.61 9.70
CA THR A 50 -6.95 8.38 8.63
C THR A 50 -7.14 9.63 7.77
N MET A 51 -7.31 10.79 8.40
CA MET A 51 -7.70 12.02 7.72
C MET A 51 -6.49 12.85 7.25
N GLY A 52 -5.31 12.65 7.85
CA GLY A 52 -4.11 13.49 7.71
C GLY A 52 -3.96 14.42 8.92
N GLY A 53 -2.84 15.13 9.03
CA GLY A 53 -2.58 16.06 10.14
C GLY A 53 -3.28 17.43 10.01
N GLN A 54 -3.63 17.81 8.78
CA GLN A 54 -4.10 19.16 8.44
C GLN A 54 -3.13 20.29 8.86
N ASP A 55 -1.86 19.95 9.06
CA ASP A 55 -0.83 20.91 9.47
C ASP A 55 -0.43 21.85 8.31
N TYR A 56 -0.74 21.46 7.07
CA TYR A 56 -0.59 22.27 5.86
C TYR A 56 -1.66 21.94 4.81
N ALA A 57 -1.80 22.79 3.80
CA ALA A 57 -2.92 22.79 2.84
C ALA A 57 -3.12 21.49 2.03
N LEU A 58 -2.17 20.56 2.04
CA LEU A 58 -2.21 19.30 1.30
C LEU A 58 -2.05 18.07 2.22
N ASP A 59 -2.16 18.27 3.53
CA ASP A 59 -2.01 17.23 4.55
C ASP A 59 -3.35 16.50 4.79
N TYR A 60 -3.77 15.77 3.76
CA TYR A 60 -4.97 14.93 3.78
C TYR A 60 -4.76 13.64 2.99
N HIS A 61 -5.46 12.58 3.40
CA HIS A 61 -5.41 11.29 2.71
C HIS A 61 -6.63 11.09 1.80
N TYR A 62 -6.38 10.82 0.52
CA TYR A 62 -7.44 10.52 -0.47
C TYR A 62 -7.85 9.05 -0.51
N SER A 63 -7.09 8.16 0.12
CA SER A 63 -7.36 6.74 0.10
C SER A 63 -6.80 6.04 1.33
N LEU A 64 -7.38 4.89 1.63
CA LEU A 64 -6.94 3.97 2.66
C LEU A 64 -6.57 2.65 2.00
N PHE A 65 -5.47 2.08 2.45
CA PHE A 65 -4.91 0.85 1.94
C PHE A 65 -4.92 -0.24 3.01
N THR A 66 -5.23 -1.44 2.57
CA THR A 66 -5.03 -2.68 3.32
C THR A 66 -4.12 -3.57 2.48
N VAL A 67 -3.49 -4.56 3.11
CA VAL A 67 -2.65 -5.54 2.42
C VAL A 67 -3.42 -6.23 1.29
N GLU A 68 -4.66 -6.59 1.55
CA GLU A 68 -5.58 -7.27 0.63
C GLU A 68 -5.91 -6.38 -0.56
N ARG A 69 -6.24 -5.10 -0.32
CA ARG A 69 -6.52 -4.14 -1.38
C ARG A 69 -5.32 -3.92 -2.29
N VAL A 70 -4.14 -3.68 -1.71
CA VAL A 70 -2.92 -3.43 -2.50
C VAL A 70 -2.51 -4.69 -3.27
N THR A 71 -2.62 -5.88 -2.65
CA THR A 71 -2.39 -7.16 -3.32
C THR A 71 -3.30 -7.31 -4.54
N HIS A 72 -4.61 -7.05 -4.38
CA HIS A 72 -5.56 -7.14 -5.48
C HIS A 72 -5.26 -6.14 -6.60
N MET A 73 -4.89 -4.90 -6.27
CA MET A 73 -4.48 -3.90 -7.26
C MET A 73 -3.25 -4.35 -8.06
N LEU A 74 -2.26 -4.94 -7.39
CA LEU A 74 -1.06 -5.47 -8.05
C LEU A 74 -1.38 -6.68 -8.95
N GLN A 75 -2.28 -7.56 -8.53
CA GLN A 75 -2.76 -8.68 -9.35
C GLN A 75 -3.45 -8.19 -10.62
N LEU A 76 -4.37 -7.22 -10.48
CA LEU A 76 -5.07 -6.63 -11.63
C LEU A 76 -4.12 -5.90 -12.59
N ALA A 77 -3.04 -5.31 -12.08
CA ALA A 77 -2.00 -4.70 -12.89
C ALA A 77 -1.07 -5.73 -13.57
N GLY A 78 -1.23 -7.03 -13.31
CA GLY A 78 -0.45 -8.11 -13.92
C GLY A 78 0.92 -8.35 -13.29
N PHE A 79 1.08 -8.02 -12.01
CA PHE A 79 2.22 -8.47 -11.21
C PHE A 79 2.00 -9.90 -10.69
N HIS A 80 3.09 -10.61 -10.45
CA HIS A 80 3.12 -11.99 -9.96
C HIS A 80 4.02 -12.14 -8.73
N ASN A 81 4.03 -13.32 -8.10
CA ASN A 81 4.85 -13.63 -6.92
C ASN A 81 4.73 -12.53 -5.85
N ILE A 82 3.50 -12.15 -5.50
CA ILE A 82 3.22 -11.09 -4.55
C ILE A 82 3.45 -11.64 -3.14
N VAL A 83 4.38 -11.03 -2.41
CA VAL A 83 4.78 -11.43 -1.06
C VAL A 83 4.61 -10.23 -0.13
N VAL A 84 3.86 -10.44 0.95
CA VAL A 84 3.80 -9.52 2.09
C VAL A 84 5.08 -9.73 2.90
N VAL A 85 5.96 -8.74 2.87
CA VAL A 85 7.26 -8.78 3.58
C VAL A 85 7.06 -8.43 5.05
N GLU A 86 6.18 -7.48 5.32
CA GLU A 86 5.89 -6.99 6.65
C GLU A 86 4.44 -6.55 6.74
N ARG A 87 3.80 -6.79 7.89
CA ARG A 87 2.44 -6.35 8.16
C ARG A 87 2.36 -5.54 9.45
N GLY A 88 1.84 -4.33 9.34
CA GLY A 88 1.53 -3.49 10.51
C GLY A 88 2.74 -3.10 11.33
N ARG A 89 3.91 -2.89 10.71
CA ARG A 89 5.10 -2.38 11.39
C ARG A 89 4.79 -1.02 11.99
N LYS A 90 5.15 -0.84 13.26
CA LYS A 90 4.96 0.44 13.95
C LYS A 90 5.86 1.51 13.34
N ASN A 91 5.25 2.61 12.90
CA ASN A 91 5.92 3.81 12.43
C ASN A 91 5.26 5.01 13.14
N ASP A 92 5.84 5.37 14.29
CA ASP A 92 5.25 6.31 15.25
C ASP A 92 3.80 5.93 15.64
N ILE A 93 2.83 6.82 15.43
CA ILE A 93 1.41 6.58 15.67
C ILE A 93 0.75 5.71 14.58
N CYS A 94 1.38 5.56 13.41
CA CYS A 94 0.84 4.82 12.26
C CYS A 94 1.31 3.36 12.24
N ARG A 95 0.68 2.56 11.38
CA ARG A 95 1.15 1.22 11.02
C ARG A 95 1.37 1.15 9.52
N GLU A 96 2.44 0.52 9.09
CA GLU A 96 2.78 0.36 7.68
C GLU A 96 3.00 -1.10 7.31
N SER A 97 2.74 -1.43 6.04
CA SER A 97 2.95 -2.75 5.47
C SER A 97 3.79 -2.64 4.21
N GLU A 98 4.55 -3.71 3.94
CA GLU A 98 5.47 -3.80 2.81
C GLU A 98 5.13 -5.00 1.94
N ILE A 99 4.97 -4.78 0.64
CA ILE A 99 4.72 -5.82 -0.36
C ILE A 99 5.79 -5.75 -1.44
N ILE A 100 6.29 -6.92 -1.84
CA ILE A 100 7.10 -7.10 -3.04
C ILE A 100 6.31 -7.92 -4.05
N ALA A 101 6.34 -7.50 -5.30
CA ALA A 101 5.77 -8.21 -6.44
C ALA A 101 6.74 -8.21 -7.62
N THR A 102 6.55 -9.12 -8.56
CA THR A 102 7.49 -9.34 -9.66
C THR A 102 6.78 -9.12 -11.01
N LYS A 103 7.45 -8.45 -11.96
CA LYS A 103 7.01 -8.44 -13.36
C LYS A 103 7.28 -9.80 -13.98
N GLU A 104 6.34 -10.32 -14.77
CA GLU A 104 6.54 -11.55 -15.52
C GLU A 104 7.83 -11.52 -16.36
N GLY A 105 8.53 -12.66 -16.42
CA GLY A 105 9.64 -12.85 -17.36
C GLY A 105 9.08 -12.95 -18.77
N GLY A 106 9.40 -12.00 -19.64
CA GLY A 106 9.17 -12.21 -21.07
C GLY A 106 9.99 -13.42 -21.53
N VAL A 107 9.42 -14.25 -22.40
CA VAL A 107 10.21 -15.24 -23.15
C VAL A 107 11.25 -14.45 -23.94
N GLU A 108 12.54 -14.67 -23.67
CA GLU A 108 13.61 -14.17 -24.53
C GLU A 108 13.31 -14.66 -25.95
N LYS A 109 13.09 -13.72 -26.88
CA LYS A 109 12.94 -14.01 -28.30
C LYS A 109 14.30 -14.15 -28.94
#